data_AF-A0A645DP42-F1
#
_entry.id   AF-A0A645DP42-F1
#
_cell.length_a   1.000
_cell.length_b   1.000
_cell.length_c   1.000
_cell.angle_alpha   90.00
_cell.angle_beta   90.00
_cell.angle_gamma   90.00
#
_symmetry.space_group_name_H-M   'P 1'
#
loop_
_entity.id
_entity.type
_entity.pdbx_description
1 polymer ?
#
loop_
_entity_poly.entity_id
_entity_poly.type
_entity_poly.pdbx_seq_one_letter_code
_entity_poly.pdbx_strand_id
1 'polypeptide(L)'
;MTPKEIKAFADFCKNFSFEVNGTHPLDKAFVTGGGVSTKEINPKSMESKLTKGLYFCGELIDYNGYTGGYNITGAFVTGHTAGQHAAAGLHT
;
A
#
# COMPACT_ATOMS: atom_id res chain seq x y z
N MET A 1 -31.01 14.97 33.98
CA MET A 1 -30.50 15.59 32.75
C MET A 1 -31.65 16.23 32.00
N THR A 2 -31.51 17.48 31.58
CA THR A 2 -32.49 18.19 30.77
C THR A 2 -32.45 17.72 29.31
N PRO A 3 -33.52 17.91 28.52
CA PRO A 3 -33.50 17.61 27.08
C PRO A 3 -32.36 18.33 26.33
N LYS A 4 -31.98 19.52 26.79
CA LYS A 4 -30.86 20.30 26.25
C LYS A 4 -29.51 19.63 26.54
N GLU A 5 -29.31 19.11 27.75
CA GLU A 5 -28.09 18.37 28.12
C GLU A 5 -27.96 17.06 27.36
N ILE A 6 -29.07 16.33 27.17
CA ILE A 6 -29.10 15.11 26.35
C ILE A 6 -28.73 15.42 24.91
N LYS A 7 -29.28 16.50 24.34
CA LYS A 7 -28.93 16.93 22.98
C LYS A 7 -27.46 17.33 22.87
N ALA A 8 -26.95 18.11 23.80
CA ALA A 8 -25.53 18.50 23.81
C ALA A 8 -24.60 17.29 23.90
N PHE A 9 -24.95 16.31 24.74
CA PHE A 9 -24.19 15.07 24.86
C PHE A 9 -24.23 14.23 23.58
N ALA A 10 -25.41 14.06 22.97
CA ALA A 10 -25.55 13.34 21.71
C ALA A 10 -24.80 14.04 20.56
N ASP A 11 -24.80 15.37 20.54
CA ASP A 11 -24.07 16.17 19.56
C ASP A 11 -22.56 16.01 19.75
N PHE A 12 -22.07 15.99 21.00
CA PHE A 12 -20.68 15.72 21.33
C PHE A 12 -20.25 14.30 20.92
N CYS A 13 -21.02 13.26 21.26
CA CYS A 13 -20.69 11.87 20.91
C CYS A 13 -20.65 11.64 19.39
N LYS A 14 -21.50 12.35 18.63
CA LYS A 14 -21.59 12.19 17.18
C LYS A 14 -20.62 13.08 16.40
N ASN A 15 -20.19 14.20 16.98
CA ASN A 15 -19.30 15.18 16.34
C ASN A 15 -18.07 15.48 17.20
N PHE A 16 -17.51 14.45 17.85
CA PHE A 16 -16.31 14.60 18.64
C PHE A 16 -15.14 14.96 17.72
N SER A 17 -14.60 16.17 17.90
CA SER A 17 -13.40 16.63 17.21
C SER A 17 -12.23 16.67 18.18
N PHE A 18 -11.05 16.40 17.66
CA PHE A 18 -9.78 16.55 18.37
C PHE A 18 -8.73 17.10 17.41
N GLU A 19 -7.74 17.81 17.94
CA GLU A 19 -6.66 18.36 17.15
C GLU A 19 -5.61 17.28 16.86
N VAL A 20 -5.21 17.16 15.59
CA VAL A 20 -4.21 16.19 15.14
C VAL A 20 -2.88 16.91 14.97
N ASN A 21 -1.81 16.38 15.58
CA ASN A 21 -0.48 17.00 15.58
C ASN A 21 0.56 16.26 14.72
N GLY A 22 0.15 15.21 14.00
CA GLY A 22 1.02 14.45 13.11
C GLY A 22 0.65 12.97 13.04
N THR A 23 1.54 12.18 12.44
CA THR A 23 1.46 10.72 12.37
C THR A 23 2.69 10.10 13.03
N HIS A 24 2.60 8.82 13.38
CA HIS A 24 3.79 8.08 13.79
C HIS A 24 4.83 7.95 12.66
N PRO A 25 6.11 7.77 13.03
CA PRO A 25 7.17 7.47 12.07
C PRO A 25 6.94 6.15 11.33
N LEU A 26 7.63 5.98 10.19
CA LEU A 26 7.45 4.86 9.26
C LEU A 26 7.82 3.49 9.88
N ASP A 27 8.75 3.46 10.83
CA ASP A 27 9.13 2.25 11.57
C ASP A 27 7.98 1.65 12.39
N LYS A 28 6.94 2.43 12.67
CA LYS A 28 5.68 2.00 13.31
C LYS A 28 4.54 1.80 12.32
N ALA A 29 4.76 2.03 11.03
CA ALA A 29 3.75 1.84 9.99
C ALA A 29 3.63 0.35 9.62
N PHE A 30 2.43 -0.07 9.23
CA PHE A 30 2.18 -1.44 8.76
C PHE A 30 2.58 -1.67 7.30
N VAL A 31 2.58 -0.60 6.50
CA VAL A 31 2.85 -0.62 5.06
C VAL A 31 3.51 0.70 4.69
N THR A 32 4.44 0.65 3.74
CA THR A 32 5.09 1.82 3.16
C THR A 32 4.24 2.39 2.02
N GLY A 33 3.98 3.70 2.05
CA GLY A 33 3.46 4.42 0.89
C GLY A 33 4.62 4.95 0.05
N GLY A 34 4.61 4.70 -1.26
CA GLY A 34 5.73 4.99 -2.16
C GLY A 34 6.47 3.71 -2.58
N GLY A 35 7.55 3.88 -3.35
CA GLY A 35 8.39 2.78 -3.82
C GLY A 35 8.92 3.02 -5.23
N VAL A 36 9.27 1.94 -5.92
CA VAL A 36 9.65 1.97 -7.34
C VAL A 36 8.44 2.34 -8.18
N SER A 37 8.58 3.36 -9.03
CA SER A 37 7.46 3.86 -9.83
C SER A 37 6.88 2.78 -10.73
N THR A 38 5.57 2.57 -10.63
CA THR A 38 4.82 1.67 -11.54
C THR A 38 4.93 2.08 -13.01
N LYS A 39 5.26 3.34 -13.29
CA LYS A 39 5.50 3.85 -14.65
C LYS A 39 6.76 3.25 -15.28
N GLU A 40 7.73 2.85 -14.47
CA GLU A 40 9.03 2.31 -14.89
C GLU A 40 9.05 0.78 -14.93
N ILE A 41 7.93 0.14 -14.57
CA ILE A 41 7.78 -1.32 -14.54
C ILE A 41 6.86 -1.75 -15.69
N ASN A 42 7.20 -2.85 -16.37
CA ASN A 42 6.30 -3.50 -17.31
C ASN A 42 5.23 -4.28 -16.51
N PRO A 43 3.94 -3.93 -16.62
CA PRO A 43 2.89 -4.53 -15.79
C PRO A 43 2.62 -6.02 -16.12
N LYS A 44 3.11 -6.52 -17.25
CA LYS A 44 2.92 -7.94 -17.64
C LYS A 44 4.06 -8.83 -17.15
N SER A 45 5.29 -8.31 -17.11
CA SER A 45 6.47 -9.10 -16.74
C SER A 45 7.07 -8.74 -15.39
N MET A 46 6.67 -7.61 -14.82
CA MET A 46 7.31 -6.96 -13.67
C MET A 46 8.78 -6.55 -13.90
N GLU A 47 9.25 -6.57 -15.15
CA GLU A 47 10.60 -6.16 -15.51
C GLU A 47 10.73 -4.63 -15.52
N SER A 48 11.90 -4.13 -15.13
CA SER A 48 12.29 -2.74 -15.29
C SER A 48 12.31 -2.35 -16.77
N LYS A 49 11.70 -1.22 -17.10
CA LYS A 49 11.80 -0.60 -18.44
C LYS A 49 13.17 0.03 -18.67
N LEU A 50 13.96 0.24 -17.61
CA LEU A 50 15.25 0.92 -17.65
C LEU A 50 16.43 -0.05 -17.67
N THR A 51 16.25 -1.28 -17.17
CA THR A 51 17.32 -2.27 -17.04
C THR A 51 16.79 -3.67 -17.33
N LYS A 52 17.25 -4.28 -18.42
CA LYS A 52 16.86 -5.64 -18.79
C LYS A 52 17.34 -6.65 -17.75
N GLY A 53 16.51 -7.64 -17.45
CA GLY A 53 16.80 -8.68 -16.47
C GLY A 53 16.65 -8.25 -15.00
N LEU A 54 16.26 -7.00 -14.74
CA LEU A 54 15.91 -6.53 -13.40
C LEU A 54 14.39 -6.55 -13.21
N TYR A 55 13.92 -7.19 -12.14
CA TYR A 55 12.50 -7.35 -11.84
C TYR A 55 12.17 -6.84 -10.45
N PHE A 56 10.94 -6.35 -10.27
CA PHE A 56 10.45 -5.84 -9.00
C PHE A 56 9.15 -6.55 -8.60
N CYS A 57 8.94 -6.78 -7.30
CA CYS A 57 7.70 -7.35 -6.79
C CYS A 57 7.47 -6.94 -5.33
N GLY A 58 6.25 -7.15 -4.85
CA GLY A 58 5.87 -6.84 -3.47
C GLY A 58 5.86 -5.36 -3.13
N GLU A 59 6.00 -5.08 -1.84
CA GLU A 59 5.89 -3.74 -1.23
C GLU A 59 7.00 -2.77 -1.67
N LEU A 60 8.00 -3.25 -2.41
CA LEU A 60 9.02 -2.36 -2.99
C LEU A 60 8.45 -1.50 -4.14
N ILE A 61 7.37 -1.94 -4.77
CA ILE A 61 6.69 -1.20 -5.85
C ILE A 61 5.80 -0.14 -5.21
N ASP A 62 5.68 1.02 -5.87
CA ASP A 62 4.79 2.13 -5.50
C ASP A 62 3.29 1.77 -5.68
N TYR A 63 2.81 0.85 -4.83
CA TYR A 63 1.42 0.56 -4.58
C TYR A 63 1.24 0.17 -3.11
N ASN A 64 0.10 0.52 -2.53
CA ASN A 64 -0.29 0.07 -1.20
C ASN A 64 -1.81 -0.13 -1.16
N GLY A 65 -2.23 -1.27 -0.63
CA GLY A 65 -3.64 -1.59 -0.41
C GLY A 65 -4.10 -1.20 1.00
N TYR A 66 -5.42 -1.10 1.18
CA TYR A 66 -6.02 -1.05 2.51
C TYR A 66 -5.75 -2.35 3.29
N THR A 67 -6.07 -2.35 4.58
CA THR A 67 -6.08 -3.57 5.40
C THR A 67 -7.11 -4.57 4.87
N GLY A 68 -6.89 -5.87 5.11
CA GLY A 68 -7.78 -6.93 4.63
C GLY A 68 -7.14 -7.89 3.62
N GLY A 69 -5.80 -7.97 3.58
CA GLY A 69 -5.06 -8.94 2.78
C GLY A 69 -4.58 -8.43 1.41
N TYR A 70 -4.96 -7.22 1.00
CA TYR A 70 -4.61 -6.66 -0.32
C TYR A 70 -3.10 -6.56 -0.57
N ASN A 71 -2.31 -6.15 0.43
CA ASN A 71 -0.84 -6.05 0.29
C ASN A 71 -0.19 -7.43 0.11
N ILE A 72 -0.66 -8.44 0.84
CA ILE A 72 -0.20 -9.83 0.73
C ILE A 72 -0.57 -10.40 -0.64
N THR A 73 -1.81 -10.16 -1.10
CA THR A 73 -2.25 -10.54 -2.45
C THR A 73 -1.37 -9.89 -3.50
N GLY A 74 -1.12 -8.57 -3.40
CA GLY A 74 -0.22 -7.83 -4.29
C GLY A 74 1.18 -8.43 -4.33
N ALA A 75 1.74 -8.79 -3.17
CA ALA A 75 3.05 -9.40 -3.07
C ALA A 75 3.12 -10.77 -3.76
N PHE A 76 2.11 -11.62 -3.56
CA PHE A 76 2.08 -12.94 -4.20
C PHE A 76 1.89 -12.84 -5.72
N VAL A 77 0.97 -12.01 -6.20
CA VAL A 77 0.71 -11.92 -7.65
C VAL A 77 1.90 -11.32 -8.40
N THR A 78 2.49 -10.23 -7.89
CA THR A 78 3.66 -9.61 -8.52
C THR A 78 4.89 -10.50 -8.42
N GLY A 79 5.09 -11.19 -7.28
CA GLY A 79 6.19 -12.14 -7.09
C GLY A 79 6.11 -13.33 -8.05
N HIS A 80 4.91 -13.90 -8.23
CA HIS A 80 4.68 -14.97 -9.19
C HIS A 80 5.01 -14.53 -10.62
N THR A 81 4.47 -13.38 -11.06
CA THR A 81 4.71 -12.84 -12.40
C THR A 81 6.18 -12.53 -12.63
N ALA A 82 6.84 -11.83 -11.70
CA ALA A 82 8.27 -11.52 -11.79
C ALA A 82 9.12 -12.79 -11.90
N GLY A 83 8.87 -13.78 -11.04
CA GLY A 83 9.60 -15.04 -11.03
C GLY A 83 9.46 -15.85 -12.32
N GLN A 84 8.23 -15.96 -12.86
CA GLN A 84 7.98 -16.66 -14.12
C GLN A 84 8.72 -16.01 -15.29
N HIS A 85 8.67 -14.68 -15.40
CA HIS A 85 9.32 -13.95 -16.48
C HIS A 85 10.85 -13.94 -16.34
N ALA A 86 11.37 -13.81 -15.13
CA ALA A 86 12.81 -13.92 -14.86
C ALA A 86 13.36 -15.30 -15.26
N ALA A 87 12.63 -16.38 -14.91
CA ALA A 87 13.03 -17.73 -15.27
C ALA A 87 13.00 -17.98 -16.79
N ALA A 88 11.98 -17.47 -17.49
CA ALA A 88 11.88 -17.60 -18.94
C ALA A 88 12.96 -16.79 -19.68
N GLY A 89 13.34 -15.62 -19.15
CA GLY A 89 14.39 -14.75 -19.72
C GLY A 89 15.81 -15.31 -19.61
N LEU A 90 16.06 -16.31 -18.76
CA LEU A 90 17.37 -16.97 -18.63
C LEU A 90 17.75 -17.84 -19.83
N HIS A 91 16.83 -18.06 -20.78
CA HIS A 91 17.05 -18.89 -21.97
C HIS A 91 17.22 -18.10 -23.29
N THR A 92 17.40 -16.78 -23.23
CA THR A 92 17.65 -15.93 -24.40
C THR A 92 18.98 -15.20 -24.33
#